data_AF-A0A4Q4TK48-F1
#
_entry.id   AF-A0A4Q4TK48-F1
#
_cell.length_a   1.000
_cell.length_b   1.000
_cell.length_c   1.000
_cell.angle_alpha   90.00
_cell.angle_beta   90.00
_cell.angle_gamma   90.00
#
_symmetry.space_group_name_H-M   'P 1'
#
loop_
_entity.id
_entity.type
_entity.pdbx_description
1 polymer ?
#
loop_
_entity_poly.entity_id
_entity_poly.type
_entity_poly.pdbx_seq_one_letter_code
_entity_poly.pdbx_strand_id
1 'polypeptide(L)'
;MSVTDAKMTCNGGTSAPLSAPVKAGENVTAVWKQWTHAQGPVMVWLYPCPNGFSNCDGKGKNWFKIDEMGLWGNNLNSENWGTAIVMKKLEWSSKIPASLKPGDYLIRHELLALHQANTPQFYPECAQISVQGSGSGMPSGQYLTSIPAYASQSDPGVTVDIYQGGRTSYTPPGPKVWTG
;
A
#
# COMPACT_ATOMS: atom_id res chain seq x y z
N MET A 1 -14.93 -6.45 0.73
CA MET A 1 -13.64 -7.17 0.59
C MET A 1 -13.09 -7.38 2.00
N SER A 2 -12.69 -8.58 2.37
CA SER A 2 -11.95 -8.84 3.62
C SER A 2 -10.45 -8.82 3.36
N VAL A 3 -9.61 -8.74 4.41
CA VAL A 3 -8.14 -8.76 4.25
C VAL A 3 -7.61 -10.07 3.63
N THR A 4 -8.44 -11.12 3.63
CA THR A 4 -8.15 -12.45 3.06
C THR A 4 -8.76 -12.67 1.67
N ASP A 5 -9.55 -11.72 1.15
CA ASP A 5 -10.20 -11.83 -0.16
C ASP A 5 -9.15 -11.86 -1.28
N ALA A 6 -9.30 -12.76 -2.26
CA ALA A 6 -8.39 -12.86 -3.40
C ALA A 6 -8.28 -11.55 -4.19
N LYS A 7 -9.31 -10.69 -4.16
CA LYS A 7 -9.29 -9.38 -4.81
C LYS A 7 -8.36 -8.37 -4.12
N MET A 8 -7.89 -8.63 -2.90
CA MET A 8 -7.02 -7.71 -2.16
C MET A 8 -5.70 -7.40 -2.86
N THR A 9 -5.20 -8.31 -3.71
CA THR A 9 -3.92 -8.11 -4.40
C THR A 9 -4.02 -6.91 -5.34
N CYS A 10 -4.92 -6.95 -6.34
CA CYS A 10 -5.03 -5.94 -7.39
C CYS A 10 -6.47 -5.68 -7.85
N ASN A 11 -7.44 -5.72 -6.93
CA ASN A 11 -8.89 -5.55 -7.20
C ASN A 11 -9.47 -6.55 -8.21
N GLY A 12 -8.88 -7.74 -8.30
CA GLY A 12 -9.24 -8.76 -9.30
C GLY A 12 -8.61 -8.56 -10.69
N GLY A 13 -7.79 -7.53 -10.89
CA GLY A 13 -6.98 -7.35 -12.10
C GLY A 13 -5.95 -8.48 -12.26
N THR A 14 -5.67 -8.86 -13.51
CA THR A 14 -4.82 -10.00 -13.83
C THR A 14 -3.58 -9.64 -14.65
N SER A 15 -3.61 -8.57 -15.45
CA SER A 15 -2.53 -8.21 -16.37
C SER A 15 -2.70 -6.79 -16.90
N ALA A 16 -1.60 -6.16 -17.32
CA ALA A 16 -1.61 -4.94 -18.12
C ALA A 16 -0.64 -5.06 -19.33
N PRO A 17 -0.93 -4.42 -20.46
CA PRO A 17 -0.10 -4.54 -21.67
C PRO A 17 1.20 -3.71 -21.62
N LEU A 18 1.30 -2.74 -20.71
CA LEU A 18 2.40 -1.77 -20.66
C LEU A 18 3.01 -1.68 -19.27
N SER A 19 4.26 -1.25 -19.20
CA SER A 19 4.93 -0.84 -17.96
C SER A 19 5.46 0.59 -18.08
N ALA A 20 5.57 1.28 -16.94
CA ALA A 20 6.16 2.60 -16.86
C ALA A 20 7.63 2.50 -16.40
N PRO A 21 8.61 3.06 -17.13
CA PRO A 21 9.98 3.14 -16.64
C PRO A 21 10.06 4.17 -15.50
N VAL A 22 10.82 3.86 -14.44
CA VAL A 22 11.10 4.77 -13.32
C VAL A 22 12.51 4.52 -12.80
N LYS A 23 13.27 5.57 -12.45
CA LYS A 23 14.57 5.34 -11.80
C LYS A 23 14.37 5.15 -10.30
N ALA A 24 15.13 4.25 -9.70
CA ALA A 24 15.21 4.16 -8.25
C ALA A 24 15.55 5.54 -7.66
N GLY A 25 14.82 5.97 -6.63
CA GLY A 25 14.93 7.29 -6.04
C GLY A 25 13.99 8.36 -6.63
N GLU A 26 13.32 8.09 -7.76
CA GLU A 26 12.25 8.95 -8.27
C GLU A 26 10.91 8.65 -7.59
N ASN A 27 9.98 9.59 -7.69
CA ASN A 27 8.62 9.40 -7.19
C ASN A 27 7.71 8.78 -8.26
N VAL A 28 6.83 7.88 -7.81
CA VAL A 28 5.62 7.50 -8.54
C VAL A 28 4.43 8.18 -7.84
N THR A 29 3.58 8.84 -8.62
CA THR A 29 2.38 9.50 -8.11
C THR A 29 1.13 8.79 -8.62
N ALA A 30 0.32 8.29 -7.70
CA ALA A 30 -1.04 7.83 -7.99
C ALA A 30 -2.02 9.00 -7.92
N VAL A 31 -2.99 9.03 -8.83
CA VAL A 31 -4.02 10.07 -8.91
C VAL A 31 -5.40 9.41 -8.85
N TRP A 32 -6.26 9.93 -7.98
CA TRP A 32 -7.64 9.48 -7.81
C TRP A 32 -8.56 10.48 -8.51
N LYS A 33 -9.45 10.00 -9.38
CA LYS A 33 -10.48 10.88 -9.96
C LYS A 33 -11.38 11.50 -8.87
N GLN A 34 -11.64 10.72 -7.82
CA GLN A 34 -12.44 11.10 -6.67
C GLN A 34 -12.04 10.22 -5.47
N TRP A 35 -12.08 10.79 -4.28
CA TRP A 35 -11.99 10.07 -3.01
C TRP A 35 -12.82 10.80 -1.94
N THR A 36 -13.49 10.06 -1.06
CA THR A 36 -14.55 10.60 -0.19
C THR A 36 -14.41 10.23 1.29
N HIS A 37 -13.31 9.60 1.70
CA HIS A 37 -13.15 9.10 3.06
C HIS A 37 -11.90 9.66 3.72
N ALA A 38 -12.07 10.48 4.76
CA ALA A 38 -10.94 11.10 5.42
C ALA A 38 -10.19 10.13 6.33
N GLN A 39 -10.86 9.18 6.99
CA GLN A 39 -10.30 8.35 8.06
C GLN A 39 -9.73 7.04 7.53
N GLY A 40 -8.41 6.88 7.60
CA GLY A 40 -7.72 5.73 7.03
C GLY A 40 -6.25 5.94 6.68
N PRO A 41 -5.43 4.88 6.65
CA PRO A 41 -4.08 4.99 6.13
C PRO A 41 -4.03 4.95 4.59
N VAL A 42 -2.94 5.48 4.06
CA VAL A 42 -2.43 5.15 2.73
C VAL A 42 -1.27 4.19 2.89
N MET A 43 -1.17 3.17 2.04
CA MET A 43 -0.04 2.25 2.00
C MET A 43 0.37 1.98 0.55
N VAL A 44 1.68 1.99 0.28
CA VAL A 44 2.22 1.72 -1.05
C VAL A 44 3.24 0.61 -0.96
N TRP A 45 3.12 -0.34 -1.89
CA TRP A 45 3.86 -1.60 -1.87
C TRP A 45 4.51 -1.87 -3.22
N LEU A 46 5.59 -2.65 -3.19
CA LEU A 46 6.21 -3.23 -4.37
C LEU A 46 6.23 -4.76 -4.28
N TYR A 47 6.23 -5.42 -5.43
CA TYR A 47 6.41 -6.86 -5.59
C TYR A 47 7.31 -7.13 -6.80
N PRO A 48 8.40 -7.91 -6.67
CA PRO A 48 9.32 -8.18 -7.78
C PRO A 48 8.74 -9.20 -8.78
N CYS A 49 8.91 -8.94 -10.08
CA CYS A 49 8.51 -9.79 -11.20
C CYS A 49 9.73 -10.35 -11.96
N PRO A 50 10.52 -11.28 -11.38
CA PRO A 50 11.81 -11.70 -11.94
C PRO A 50 11.71 -12.41 -13.30
N ASN A 51 10.52 -12.95 -13.64
CA ASN A 51 10.25 -13.65 -14.90
C ASN A 51 9.35 -12.83 -15.84
N GLY A 52 9.37 -11.50 -15.69
CA GLY A 52 8.55 -10.55 -16.45
C GLY A 52 7.09 -10.51 -16.01
N PHE A 53 6.37 -9.47 -16.46
CA PHE A 53 4.99 -9.20 -16.04
C PHE A 53 3.99 -10.30 -16.42
N SER A 54 4.17 -10.97 -17.56
CA SER A 54 3.27 -12.04 -18.02
C SER A 54 3.18 -13.23 -17.05
N ASN A 55 4.20 -13.42 -16.22
CA ASN A 55 4.27 -14.49 -15.21
C ASN A 55 4.14 -13.95 -13.77
N CYS A 56 3.78 -12.68 -13.62
CA CYS A 56 3.75 -12.01 -12.33
C CYS A 56 2.32 -11.85 -11.82
N ASP A 57 1.85 -12.83 -11.04
CA ASP A 57 0.49 -12.83 -10.46
C ASP A 57 0.41 -12.24 -9.05
N GLY A 58 1.53 -11.72 -8.53
CA GLY A 58 1.63 -11.12 -7.20
C GLY A 58 1.41 -12.09 -6.04
N LYS A 59 1.44 -13.42 -6.29
CA LYS A 59 1.26 -14.42 -5.22
C LYS A 59 2.57 -14.74 -4.50
N GLY A 60 2.43 -15.16 -3.26
CA GLY A 60 3.55 -15.52 -2.39
C GLY A 60 4.07 -14.35 -1.56
N LYS A 61 5.07 -14.64 -0.74
CA LYS A 61 5.53 -13.75 0.33
C LYS A 61 6.65 -12.82 -0.13
N ASN A 62 6.36 -11.96 -1.13
CA ASN A 62 7.35 -11.03 -1.67
C ASN A 62 6.87 -9.58 -1.77
N TRP A 63 5.67 -9.26 -1.26
CA TRP A 63 5.24 -7.87 -1.15
C TRP A 63 6.01 -7.18 -0.03
N PHE A 64 6.45 -5.95 -0.26
CA PHE A 64 7.06 -5.10 0.76
C PHE A 64 6.54 -3.68 0.65
N LYS A 65 6.34 -3.05 1.80
CA LYS A 65 5.82 -1.68 1.87
C LYS A 65 6.97 -0.69 1.64
N ILE A 66 6.76 0.31 0.81
CA ILE A 66 7.74 1.38 0.54
C ILE A 66 7.33 2.74 1.08
N ASP A 67 6.04 2.92 1.39
CA ASP A 67 5.51 4.15 1.94
C ASP A 67 4.21 3.86 2.71
N GLU A 68 3.98 4.63 3.77
CA GLU A 68 2.72 4.60 4.51
C GLU A 68 2.48 5.91 5.25
N MET A 69 1.20 6.26 5.41
CA MET A 69 0.79 7.32 6.33
C MET A 69 -0.53 6.96 6.99
N GLY A 70 -0.50 6.76 8.31
CA GLY A 70 -1.67 6.53 9.14
C GLY A 70 -2.24 7.82 9.74
N LEU A 71 -2.62 7.75 11.01
CA LEU A 71 -3.05 8.89 11.81
C LEU A 71 -1.84 9.76 12.18
N TRP A 72 -1.94 11.07 11.99
CA TRP A 72 -1.09 12.04 12.69
C TRP A 72 -1.89 12.74 13.79
N GLY A 73 -1.26 13.05 14.92
CA GLY A 73 -1.98 13.54 16.11
C GLY A 73 -2.62 12.40 16.92
N ASN A 74 -3.62 12.74 17.74
CA ASN A 74 -4.06 11.89 18.86
C ASN A 74 -5.56 11.57 18.90
N ASN A 75 -6.32 11.88 17.84
CA ASN A 75 -7.75 11.65 17.77
C ASN A 75 -8.09 10.82 16.52
N LEU A 76 -8.56 9.59 16.71
CA LEU A 76 -8.89 8.69 15.60
C LEU A 76 -10.09 9.20 14.78
N ASN A 77 -11.06 9.87 15.41
CA ASN A 77 -12.22 10.45 14.73
C ASN A 77 -11.92 11.87 14.18
N SER A 78 -10.67 12.14 13.80
CA SER A 78 -10.28 13.39 13.14
C SER A 78 -10.09 13.18 11.65
N GLU A 79 -9.79 14.25 10.90
CA GLU A 79 -9.32 14.18 9.51
C GLU A 79 -7.79 14.19 9.43
N ASN A 80 -7.09 13.78 10.49
CA ASN A 80 -5.64 13.76 10.51
C ASN A 80 -5.08 12.41 10.05
N TRP A 81 -5.40 12.03 8.82
CA TRP A 81 -5.11 10.70 8.27
C TRP A 81 -4.55 10.78 6.86
N GLY A 82 -3.71 9.82 6.46
CA GLY A 82 -3.18 9.74 5.09
C GLY A 82 -4.29 9.87 4.04
N THR A 83 -5.43 9.19 4.21
CA THR A 83 -6.56 9.28 3.27
C THR A 83 -7.21 10.65 3.21
N ALA A 84 -7.11 11.48 4.26
CA ALA A 84 -7.59 12.87 4.23
C ALA A 84 -6.73 13.77 3.32
N ILE A 85 -5.42 13.50 3.25
CA ILE A 85 -4.53 14.17 2.28
C ILE A 85 -4.95 13.80 0.85
N VAL A 86 -5.17 12.50 0.59
CA VAL A 86 -5.66 12.02 -0.71
C VAL A 86 -7.03 12.61 -1.03
N MET A 87 -7.92 12.75 -0.06
CA MET A 87 -9.25 13.35 -0.26
C MET A 87 -9.15 14.80 -0.73
N LYS A 88 -8.20 15.55 -0.17
CA LYS A 88 -8.01 16.97 -0.46
C LYS A 88 -7.25 17.21 -1.77
N LYS A 89 -6.23 16.39 -2.05
CA LYS A 89 -5.32 16.60 -3.18
C LYS A 89 -5.61 15.72 -4.39
N LEU A 90 -6.33 14.62 -4.18
CA LEU A 90 -6.61 13.58 -5.17
C LEU A 90 -5.34 12.91 -5.74
N GLU A 91 -4.24 12.97 -4.99
CA GLU A 91 -2.96 12.36 -5.37
C GLU A 91 -2.18 11.88 -4.14
N TRP A 92 -1.30 10.90 -4.36
CA TRP A 92 -0.31 10.42 -3.40
C TRP A 92 0.99 10.12 -4.13
N SER A 93 2.10 10.67 -3.64
CA SER A 93 3.41 10.54 -4.28
C SER A 93 4.36 9.79 -3.35
N SER A 94 4.90 8.67 -3.83
CA SER A 94 5.80 7.80 -3.06
C SER A 94 7.12 7.63 -3.79
N LYS A 95 8.21 7.72 -3.03
CA LYS A 95 9.57 7.56 -3.55
C LYS A 95 9.91 6.09 -3.71
N ILE A 96 10.35 5.68 -4.89
CA ILE A 96 10.94 4.35 -5.09
C ILE A 96 12.27 4.32 -4.30
N PRO A 97 12.52 3.32 -3.43
CA PRO A 97 13.74 3.28 -2.63
C PRO A 97 14.99 3.37 -3.51
N ALA A 98 15.90 4.29 -3.18
CA ALA A 98 17.03 4.63 -4.05
C ALA A 98 18.04 3.48 -4.21
N SER A 99 18.16 2.59 -3.22
CA SER A 99 19.01 1.41 -3.27
C SER A 99 18.36 0.21 -3.98
N LEU A 100 17.07 0.30 -4.35
CA LEU A 100 16.32 -0.83 -4.89
C LEU A 100 16.99 -1.39 -6.14
N LYS A 101 17.11 -2.72 -6.17
CA LYS A 101 17.61 -3.44 -7.34
C LYS A 101 16.76 -3.12 -8.59
N PRO A 102 17.38 -2.85 -9.75
CA PRO A 102 16.66 -2.70 -11.01
C PRO A 102 15.91 -3.98 -11.40
N GLY A 103 14.77 -3.82 -12.07
CA GLY A 103 13.92 -4.92 -12.53
C GLY A 103 12.47 -4.52 -12.71
N ASP A 104 11.65 -5.51 -13.06
CA ASP A 104 10.20 -5.35 -13.17
C ASP A 104 9.53 -5.54 -11.80
N TYR A 105 8.63 -4.63 -11.45
CA TYR A 105 7.88 -4.66 -10.20
C TYR A 105 6.41 -4.34 -10.43
N LEU A 106 5.52 -5.00 -9.70
CA LEU A 106 4.18 -4.45 -9.46
C LEU A 106 4.32 -3.37 -8.39
N ILE A 107 3.71 -2.22 -8.62
CA ILE A 107 3.43 -1.22 -7.58
C ILE A 107 1.96 -1.29 -7.21
N ARG A 108 1.65 -1.35 -5.92
CA ARG A 108 0.29 -1.42 -5.39
C ARG A 108 0.05 -0.25 -4.44
N HIS A 109 -0.96 0.57 -4.76
CA HIS A 109 -1.46 1.62 -3.87
C HIS A 109 -2.72 1.11 -3.18
N GLU A 110 -2.86 1.39 -1.89
CA GLU A 110 -4.02 0.99 -1.12
C GLU A 110 -4.47 2.12 -0.21
N LEU A 111 -5.76 2.46 -0.31
CA LEU A 111 -6.47 3.24 0.69
C LEU A 111 -7.31 2.28 1.54
N LEU A 112 -7.21 2.41 2.86
CA LEU A 112 -8.06 1.66 3.79
C LEU A 112 -8.98 2.64 4.52
N ALA A 113 -10.25 2.70 4.13
CA ALA A 113 -11.23 3.56 4.80
C ALA A 113 -11.78 2.88 6.07
N LEU A 114 -11.76 3.63 7.18
CA LEU A 114 -12.07 3.17 8.53
C LEU A 114 -13.25 3.94 9.16
N HIS A 115 -13.98 4.70 8.35
CA HIS A 115 -15.09 5.54 8.80
C HIS A 115 -16.29 4.74 9.34
N GLN A 116 -16.44 3.46 8.99
CA GLN A 116 -17.43 2.57 9.60
C GLN A 116 -16.76 1.75 10.70
N ALA A 117 -17.27 1.86 11.93
CA ALA A 117 -16.74 1.10 13.07
C ALA A 117 -16.71 -0.40 12.76
N ASN A 118 -15.55 -1.02 12.98
CA ASN A 118 -15.28 -2.45 12.81
C ASN A 118 -15.54 -3.00 11.39
N THR A 119 -15.71 -2.13 10.39
CA THR A 119 -16.07 -2.52 9.02
C THR A 119 -15.08 -1.90 8.03
N PRO A 120 -13.84 -2.43 7.95
CA PRO A 120 -12.82 -1.88 7.07
C PRO A 120 -13.20 -1.98 5.60
N GLN A 121 -12.81 -0.97 4.82
CA GLN A 121 -13.01 -0.94 3.37
C GLN A 121 -11.68 -0.72 2.66
N PHE A 122 -11.25 -1.72 1.91
CA PHE A 122 -9.97 -1.73 1.19
C PHE A 122 -10.17 -1.32 -0.26
N TYR A 123 -9.31 -0.41 -0.74
CA TYR A 123 -9.29 0.07 -2.13
C TYR A 123 -7.87 -0.07 -2.69
N PRO A 124 -7.51 -1.27 -3.19
CA PRO A 124 -6.20 -1.53 -3.75
C PRO A 124 -6.18 -1.46 -5.28
N GLU A 125 -5.18 -0.82 -5.86
CA GLU A 125 -4.93 -0.84 -7.30
C GLU A 125 -3.44 -1.12 -7.59
N CYS A 126 -3.18 -1.80 -8.71
CA CYS A 126 -1.84 -2.17 -9.14
C CYS A 126 -1.46 -1.57 -10.49
N ALA A 127 -0.16 -1.32 -10.67
CA ALA A 127 0.44 -0.98 -11.96
C ALA A 127 1.77 -1.71 -12.15
N GLN A 128 2.25 -1.76 -13.40
CA GLN A 128 3.53 -2.36 -13.77
C GLN A 128 4.57 -1.25 -13.91
N ILE A 129 5.68 -1.34 -13.17
CA ILE A 129 6.81 -0.42 -13.27
C ILE A 129 8.11 -1.17 -13.55
N SER A 130 8.93 -0.62 -14.44
CA SER A 130 10.27 -1.14 -14.74
C SER A 130 11.31 -0.22 -14.09
N VAL A 131 11.82 -0.64 -12.94
CA VAL A 131 12.77 0.12 -12.12
C VAL A 131 14.16 0.07 -12.75
N GLN A 132 14.72 1.25 -13.02
CA GLN A 132 16.07 1.44 -13.57
C GLN A 132 17.04 1.92 -12.48
N GLY A 133 18.34 1.74 -12.72
CA GLY A 133 19.40 2.20 -11.83
C GLY A 133 20.52 1.19 -11.71
N SER A 134 21.28 1.27 -10.62
CA SER A 134 22.40 0.37 -10.31
C SER A 134 22.36 -0.15 -8.87
N GLY A 135 21.24 0.05 -8.17
CA GLY A 135 21.04 -0.45 -6.82
C GLY A 135 21.10 -1.98 -6.72
N SER A 136 21.31 -2.48 -5.51
CA SER A 136 21.34 -3.92 -5.21
C SER A 136 20.50 -4.29 -3.98
N GLY A 137 19.87 -3.30 -3.35
CA GLY A 137 19.03 -3.46 -2.18
C GLY A 137 17.75 -4.24 -2.48
N MET A 138 17.43 -5.17 -1.60
CA MET A 138 16.18 -5.92 -1.59
C MET A 138 15.78 -6.17 -0.13
N PRO A 139 14.48 -6.06 0.23
CA PRO A 139 14.01 -6.42 1.55
C PRO A 139 14.12 -7.93 1.79
N SER A 140 14.21 -8.30 3.05
CA SER A 140 14.18 -9.71 3.49
C SER A 140 13.40 -9.87 4.80
N GLY A 141 13.09 -11.12 5.15
CA GLY A 141 12.52 -11.47 6.46
C GLY A 141 11.25 -10.69 6.80
N GLN A 142 11.35 -9.83 7.82
CA GLN A 142 10.23 -9.10 8.42
C GLN A 142 9.57 -8.05 7.52
N TYR A 143 10.22 -7.66 6.41
CA TYR A 143 9.67 -6.69 5.46
C TYR A 143 8.75 -7.34 4.40
N LEU A 144 8.85 -8.66 4.24
CA LEU A 144 8.14 -9.40 3.21
C LEU A 144 6.84 -9.99 3.75
N THR A 145 5.76 -9.83 2.97
CA THR A 145 4.45 -10.37 3.27
C THR A 145 3.75 -10.93 2.02
N SER A 146 2.66 -11.67 2.23
CA SER A 146 1.72 -12.04 1.17
C SER A 146 0.56 -11.05 1.12
N ILE A 147 0.00 -10.82 -0.07
CA ILE A 147 -1.28 -10.14 -0.27
C ILE A 147 -2.13 -11.04 -1.17
N PRO A 148 -3.33 -11.49 -0.74
CA PRO A 148 -4.02 -11.19 0.52
C PRO A 148 -3.28 -11.67 1.80
N ALA A 149 -3.81 -11.25 2.95
CA ALA A 149 -3.37 -11.65 4.29
C ALA A 149 -2.05 -11.04 4.79
N TYR A 150 -1.79 -9.76 4.48
CA TYR A 150 -0.68 -9.03 5.09
C TYR A 150 -0.90 -8.66 6.56
N ALA A 151 -2.15 -8.79 7.03
CA ALA A 151 -2.56 -8.67 8.42
C ALA A 151 -3.74 -9.62 8.69
N SER A 152 -4.02 -9.94 9.96
CA SER A 152 -5.23 -10.66 10.31
C SER A 152 -6.45 -9.74 10.26
N GLN A 153 -7.65 -10.29 10.11
CA GLN A 153 -8.88 -9.47 10.13
C GLN A 153 -9.05 -8.79 11.49
N SER A 154 -8.58 -9.40 12.57
CA SER A 154 -8.62 -8.86 13.94
C SER A 154 -7.45 -7.92 14.26
N ASP A 155 -6.58 -7.61 13.29
CA ASP A 155 -5.50 -6.66 13.50
C ASP A 155 -6.09 -5.30 13.91
N PRO A 156 -5.57 -4.63 14.95
CA PRO A 156 -6.10 -3.36 15.44
C PRO A 156 -5.92 -2.19 14.44
N GLY A 157 -5.12 -2.35 13.39
CA GLY A 157 -5.04 -1.47 12.24
C GLY A 157 -6.06 -1.80 11.14
N VAL A 158 -6.70 -2.96 11.17
CA VAL A 158 -7.73 -3.39 10.21
C VAL A 158 -9.12 -3.19 10.76
N THR A 159 -9.46 -3.88 11.86
CA THR A 159 -10.79 -3.76 12.49
C THR A 159 -10.67 -2.78 13.64
N VAL A 160 -11.13 -1.55 13.42
CA VAL A 160 -11.06 -0.46 14.40
C VAL A 160 -12.41 0.21 14.58
N ASP A 161 -12.71 0.61 15.81
CA ASP A 161 -13.73 1.59 16.12
C ASP A 161 -13.05 2.93 16.42
N ILE A 162 -13.13 3.87 15.47
CA ILE A 162 -12.52 5.20 15.61
C ILE A 162 -13.30 6.12 16.57
N TYR A 163 -14.50 5.72 17.01
CA TYR A 163 -15.42 6.50 17.83
C TYR A 163 -15.40 6.11 19.31
N GLN A 164 -14.94 4.89 19.65
CA GLN A 164 -14.98 4.31 21.00
C GLN A 164 -14.21 5.13 22.07
N GLY A 165 -13.33 6.05 21.65
CA GLY A 165 -12.49 6.84 22.56
C GLY A 165 -11.38 6.01 23.20
N GLY A 166 -10.48 6.67 23.96
CA GLY A 166 -9.40 6.01 24.71
C GLY A 166 -8.17 5.59 23.89
N ARG A 167 -8.31 5.34 22.60
CA ARG A 167 -7.18 5.15 21.68
C ARG A 167 -6.72 6.50 21.12
N THR A 168 -5.41 6.75 21.19
CA THR A 168 -4.79 8.02 20.74
C THR A 168 -3.73 7.81 19.66
N SER A 169 -3.49 6.58 19.23
CA SER A 169 -2.51 6.25 18.21
C SER A 169 -3.02 5.14 17.29
N TYR A 170 -2.50 5.12 16.08
CA TYR A 170 -2.83 4.14 15.07
C TYR A 170 -1.57 3.68 14.35
N THR A 171 -1.46 2.38 14.12
CA THR A 171 -0.38 1.77 13.35
C THR A 171 -1.01 1.17 12.08
N PRO A 172 -0.57 1.59 10.88
CA PRO A 172 -1.00 0.94 9.65
C PRO A 172 -0.70 -0.57 9.68
N PRO A 173 -1.63 -1.42 9.21
CA PRO A 173 -1.45 -2.86 9.26
C PRO A 173 -0.34 -3.37 8.32
N GLY A 174 0.20 -4.55 8.61
CA GLY A 174 1.26 -5.19 7.83
C GLY A 174 2.69 -4.86 8.30
N PRO A 175 3.72 -5.33 7.57
CA PRO A 175 5.11 -5.10 7.93
C PRO A 175 5.50 -3.61 7.86
N LYS A 176 6.63 -3.29 8.50
CA LYS A 176 7.24 -1.96 8.44
C LYS A 176 7.62 -1.58 7.01
N VAL A 177 7.67 -0.27 6.75
CA VAL A 177 8.23 0.28 5.50
C VAL A 177 9.70 -0.08 5.35
N TRP A 178 10.05 -0.58 4.15
CA TRP A 178 11.42 -0.76 3.70
C TRP A 178 11.86 0.45 2.88
N THR A 179 12.86 1.17 3.37
CA THR A 179 13.31 2.45 2.80
C THR A 179 14.53 2.32 1.88
N GLY A 180 15.05 1.10 1.70
CA GLY A 180 16.29 0.84 0.98
C GLY A 180 17.44 0.35 1.84
#